data_AF-A0A6C0HRB0-F1
#
_entry.id   AF-A0A6C0HRB0-F1
#
_cell.length_a   1.000
_cell.length_b   1.000
_cell.length_c   1.000
_cell.angle_alpha   90.00
_cell.angle_beta   90.00
_cell.angle_gamma   90.00
#
_symmetry.space_group_name_H-M   'P 1'
#
loop_
_entity.id
_entity.type
_entity.pdbx_description
1 polymer ?
#
loop_
_entity_poly.entity_id
_entity_poly.type
_entity_poly.pdbx_seq_one_letter_code
_entity_poly.pdbx_strand_id
1 'polypeptide(L)'
;MFVILNFIVSFISDIVLNDLSTHFNIIKSLQPYFYKQSILISAFLAGMTVVIALVINIFFSYFLFGFTIPNNFTELLYFSSLAFVVGFIIDGLIYKLKIFDNRLNSYYKTVGVGFWGAMAFVFSIIISYFIQKQIYSVCYGRNCIST
;
A
#
# COMPACT_ATOMS: atom_id res chain seq x y z
N MET A 1 8.34 -5.78 -11.75
CA MET A 1 8.58 -6.38 -10.41
C MET A 1 8.01 -5.53 -9.29
N PHE A 2 8.34 -4.23 -9.20
CA PHE A 2 7.91 -3.35 -8.10
C PHE A 2 6.39 -3.32 -7.83
N VAL A 3 5.55 -3.29 -8.87
CA VAL A 3 4.08 -3.30 -8.73
C VAL A 3 3.58 -4.60 -8.08
N ILE A 4 4.13 -5.76 -8.50
CA ILE A 4 3.78 -7.07 -7.95
C ILE A 4 4.23 -7.16 -6.49
N LEU A 5 5.41 -6.64 -6.16
CA LEU A 5 5.90 -6.59 -4.78
C LEU A 5 4.95 -5.77 -3.88
N ASN A 6 4.53 -4.59 -4.33
CA ASN A 6 3.58 -3.76 -3.57
C ASN A 6 2.22 -4.45 -3.40
N PHE A 7 1.76 -5.19 -4.40
CA PHE A 7 0.55 -6.02 -4.29
C PHE A 7 0.72 -7.11 -3.22
N ILE A 8 1.82 -7.86 -3.27
CA ILE A 8 2.09 -8.94 -2.29
C ILE A 8 2.23 -8.37 -0.87
N VAL A 9 2.98 -7.29 -0.71
CA VAL A 9 3.21 -6.65 0.59
C VAL A 9 1.89 -6.16 1.17
N SER A 10 1.05 -5.50 0.39
CA SER A 10 -0.26 -5.03 0.86
C SER A 10 -1.23 -6.18 1.15
N PHE A 11 -1.24 -7.22 0.32
CA PHE A 11 -2.02 -8.44 0.55
C PHE A 11 -1.65 -9.11 1.88
N ILE A 12 -0.36 -9.34 2.12
CA ILE A 12 0.13 -9.93 3.38
C ILE A 12 -0.16 -9.00 4.56
N SER A 13 0.04 -7.69 4.38
CA SER A 13 -0.22 -6.70 5.43
C SER A 13 -1.67 -6.72 5.87
N ASP A 14 -2.64 -6.85 4.96
CA ASP A 14 -4.07 -6.91 5.30
C ASP A 14 -4.42 -8.21 6.06
N ILE A 15 -3.78 -9.34 5.72
CA ILE A 15 -3.93 -10.61 6.47
C ILE A 15 -3.39 -10.45 7.90
N VAL A 16 -2.21 -9.83 8.05
CA VAL A 16 -1.62 -9.56 9.38
C VAL A 16 -2.50 -8.57 10.15
N LEU A 17 -3.02 -7.54 9.49
CA LEU A 17 -3.90 -6.53 10.10
C LEU A 17 -5.20 -7.16 10.61
N ASN A 18 -5.75 -8.16 9.90
CA ASN A 18 -6.89 -8.93 10.35
C ASN A 18 -6.60 -9.65 11.67
N ASP A 19 -5.48 -10.36 11.77
CA ASP A 19 -5.09 -11.06 13.00
C ASP A 19 -4.88 -10.08 14.17
N LEU A 20 -4.20 -8.96 13.90
CA LEU A 20 -4.01 -7.89 14.89
C LEU A 20 -5.34 -7.22 15.31
N SER A 21 -6.33 -7.13 14.41
CA SER A 21 -7.62 -6.51 14.71
C SER A 21 -8.40 -7.25 15.81
N THR A 22 -8.09 -8.53 16.04
CA THR A 22 -8.72 -9.33 17.10
C THR A 22 -8.09 -9.10 18.48
N HIS A 23 -6.83 -8.67 18.54
CA HIS A 23 -6.05 -8.54 19.77
C HIS A 23 -5.85 -7.08 20.24
N PHE A 24 -5.83 -6.10 19.31
CA PHE A 24 -5.51 -4.70 19.62
C PHE A 24 -6.73 -3.77 19.54
N ASN A 25 -7.04 -3.06 20.63
CA ASN A 25 -8.22 -2.19 20.75
C ASN A 25 -8.30 -1.07 19.69
N ILE A 26 -7.17 -0.54 19.22
CA ILE A 26 -7.12 0.54 18.22
C ILE A 26 -7.54 0.00 16.83
N ILE A 27 -7.08 -1.21 16.51
CA ILE A 27 -7.30 -1.90 15.23
C ILE A 27 -8.65 -2.66 15.25
N LYS A 28 -9.24 -2.87 16.42
CA LYS A 28 -10.57 -3.48 16.60
C LYS A 28 -11.67 -2.76 15.81
N SER A 29 -11.49 -1.48 15.52
CA SER A 29 -12.38 -0.69 14.64
C SER A 29 -12.44 -1.22 13.19
N LEU A 30 -11.46 -2.02 12.75
CA LEU A 30 -11.42 -2.73 11.46
C LEU A 30 -12.09 -4.11 11.51
N GLN A 31 -12.45 -4.63 12.69
CA GLN A 31 -13.09 -5.94 12.80
C GLN A 31 -14.37 -6.07 11.93
N PRO A 32 -15.24 -5.05 11.78
CA PRO A 32 -16.39 -5.12 10.89
C PRO A 32 -16.03 -5.27 9.40
N TYR A 33 -14.84 -4.82 9.00
CA TYR A 33 -14.32 -4.95 7.64
C TYR A 33 -13.92 -6.40 7.35
N PHE A 34 -13.25 -7.06 8.29
CA PHE A 34 -12.82 -8.45 8.12
C PHE A 34 -13.90 -9.49 8.39
N TYR A 35 -14.82 -9.24 9.33
CA TYR A 35 -15.80 -10.26 9.73
C TYR A 35 -16.92 -10.49 8.69
N LYS A 36 -17.21 -9.50 7.86
CA LYS A 36 -18.30 -9.57 6.87
C LYS A 36 -17.89 -10.13 5.50
N GLN A 37 -16.61 -10.41 5.29
CA GLN A 37 -16.07 -10.90 4.03
C GLN A 37 -14.98 -11.95 4.30
N SER A 38 -14.66 -12.81 3.34
CA SER A 38 -13.52 -13.70 3.53
C SER A 38 -12.22 -12.89 3.56
N ILE A 39 -11.33 -13.26 4.49
CA ILE A 39 -10.02 -12.61 4.70
C ILE A 39 -9.25 -12.47 3.39
N LEU A 40 -9.28 -13.51 2.55
CA LEU A 40 -8.60 -13.53 1.26
C LEU A 40 -9.16 -12.48 0.28
N ILE A 41 -10.48 -12.25 0.27
CA ILE A 41 -11.05 -11.25 -0.64
C ILE A 41 -10.74 -9.84 -0.14
N SER A 42 -10.81 -9.58 1.17
CA SER A 42 -10.41 -8.30 1.74
C SER A 42 -8.94 -7.97 1.41
N ALA A 43 -8.05 -8.94 1.61
CA ALA A 43 -6.62 -8.80 1.30
C ALA A 43 -6.37 -8.57 -0.20
N PHE A 44 -7.12 -9.27 -1.06
CA PHE A 44 -7.04 -9.08 -2.51
C PHE A 44 -7.48 -7.67 -2.93
N LEU A 45 -8.59 -7.19 -2.37
CA LEU A 45 -9.08 -5.84 -2.65
C LEU A 45 -8.11 -4.76 -2.15
N ALA A 46 -7.56 -4.92 -0.95
CA ALA A 46 -6.51 -4.04 -0.43
C ALA A 46 -5.31 -4.00 -1.40
N GLY A 47 -4.85 -5.17 -1.87
CA GLY A 47 -3.81 -5.28 -2.89
C GLY A 47 -4.11 -4.51 -4.17
N MET A 48 -5.34 -4.66 -4.70
CA MET A 48 -5.77 -3.95 -5.90
C MET A 48 -5.80 -2.42 -5.70
N THR A 49 -6.29 -1.94 -4.56
CA THR A 49 -6.30 -0.49 -4.27
C THR A 49 -4.89 0.10 -4.24
N VAL A 50 -3.93 -0.62 -3.65
CA VAL A 50 -2.51 -0.21 -3.62
C VAL A 50 -1.91 -0.21 -5.02
N VAL A 51 -2.22 -1.19 -5.86
CA VAL A 51 -1.76 -1.21 -7.26
C VAL A 51 -2.28 -0.01 -8.04
N ILE A 52 -3.57 0.32 -7.90
CA ILE A 52 -4.16 1.48 -8.58
C ILE A 52 -3.48 2.77 -8.10
N ALA A 53 -3.33 2.94 -6.78
CA ALA A 53 -2.63 4.07 -6.20
C ALA A 53 -1.18 4.18 -6.67
N LEU A 54 -0.50 3.04 -6.80
CA LEU A 54 0.87 2.98 -7.29
C LEU A 54 1.00 3.38 -8.75
N VAL A 55 0.12 2.93 -9.63
CA VAL A 55 0.15 3.34 -11.05
C VAL A 55 -0.04 4.85 -11.17
N ILE A 56 -0.97 5.42 -10.41
CA ILE A 56 -1.18 6.87 -10.34
C ILE A 56 0.08 7.57 -9.82
N ASN A 57 0.69 7.05 -8.76
CA ASN A 57 1.91 7.62 -8.19
C ASN A 57 3.10 7.57 -9.16
N ILE A 58 3.26 6.46 -9.90
CA ILE A 58 4.29 6.31 -10.93
C ILE A 58 4.09 7.34 -12.04
N PHE A 59 2.84 7.54 -12.48
CA PHE A 59 2.51 8.52 -13.50
C PHE A 59 2.91 9.94 -13.07
N PHE A 60 2.53 10.34 -11.86
CA PHE A 60 2.90 11.66 -11.33
C PHE A 60 4.40 11.79 -11.05
N SER A 61 5.04 10.72 -10.57
CA SER A 61 6.49 10.71 -10.34
C SER A 61 7.27 10.91 -11.62
N TYR A 62 6.86 10.22 -12.70
CA TYR A 62 7.48 10.38 -14.00
C TYR A 62 7.30 11.81 -14.53
N PHE A 63 6.09 12.36 -14.38
CA PHE A 63 5.79 13.71 -14.83
C PHE A 63 6.51 14.81 -14.04
N LEU A 64 6.63 14.68 -12.72
CA LEU A 64 7.20 15.72 -11.84
C LEU A 64 8.72 15.61 -11.68
N PHE A 65 9.25 14.38 -11.61
CA PHE A 65 10.64 14.12 -11.25
C PHE A 65 11.43 13.36 -12.33
N GLY A 66 10.77 12.89 -13.40
CA GLY A 66 11.42 12.20 -14.51
C GLY A 66 11.78 10.74 -14.25
N PHE A 67 11.38 10.16 -13.11
CA PHE A 67 11.65 8.75 -12.78
C PHE A 67 10.36 7.99 -12.45
N THR A 68 10.32 6.71 -12.79
CA THR A 68 9.15 5.83 -12.59
C THR A 68 9.20 5.05 -11.28
N ILE A 69 10.38 4.55 -10.91
CA ILE A 69 10.62 3.76 -9.69
C ILE A 69 11.88 4.33 -9.02
N PRO A 70 11.87 4.54 -7.68
CA PRO A 70 13.04 5.07 -7.00
C PRO A 70 14.20 4.08 -7.01
N ASN A 71 15.40 4.56 -7.34
CA ASN A 71 16.64 3.79 -7.35
C ASN A 71 17.53 4.14 -6.15
N ASN A 72 17.54 5.40 -5.74
CA ASN A 72 18.31 5.89 -4.59
C ASN A 72 17.40 6.37 -3.45
N PHE A 73 17.99 6.66 -2.30
CA PHE A 73 17.24 7.06 -1.11
C PHE A 73 16.54 8.41 -1.28
N THR A 74 17.14 9.34 -2.04
CA THR A 74 16.54 10.65 -2.32
C THR A 74 15.28 10.53 -3.18
N GLU A 75 15.34 9.72 -4.24
CA GLU A 75 14.17 9.40 -5.07
C GLU A 75 13.09 8.69 -4.26
N LEU A 76 13.47 7.79 -3.34
CA LEU A 76 12.52 7.14 -2.43
C LEU A 76 11.78 8.18 -1.57
N LEU A 77 12.48 9.16 -1.01
CA LEU A 77 11.85 10.22 -0.22
C LEU A 77 10.85 11.05 -1.03
N TYR A 78 11.21 11.45 -2.26
CA TYR A 78 10.28 12.17 -3.14
C TYR A 78 9.09 11.30 -3.56
N PHE A 79 9.34 10.04 -3.91
CA PHE A 79 8.32 9.09 -4.31
C PHE A 79 7.34 8.79 -3.16
N SER A 80 7.84 8.62 -1.94
CA SER A 80 7.04 8.41 -0.72
C SER A 80 6.26 9.66 -0.32
N SER A 81 6.83 10.86 -0.48
CA SER A 81 6.12 12.11 -0.20
C SER A 81 4.95 12.30 -1.16
N LEU A 82 5.17 12.03 -2.45
CA LEU A 82 4.10 12.04 -3.45
C LEU A 82 3.06 10.94 -3.17
N ALA A 83 3.51 9.75 -2.81
CA ALA A 83 2.64 8.63 -2.48
C ALA A 83 1.75 8.93 -1.27
N PHE A 84 2.24 9.67 -0.29
CA PHE A 84 1.43 10.11 0.84
C PHE A 84 0.26 10.98 0.37
N VAL A 85 0.53 11.95 -0.50
CA VAL A 85 -0.52 12.84 -1.06
C VAL A 85 -1.52 12.03 -1.90
N VAL A 86 -1.03 11.20 -2.81
CA VAL A 86 -1.86 10.34 -3.68
C VAL A 86 -2.70 9.38 -2.84
N GLY A 87 -2.09 8.72 -1.86
CA GLY A 87 -2.75 7.79 -0.94
C GLY A 87 -3.82 8.47 -0.10
N PHE A 88 -3.57 9.69 0.38
CA PHE A 88 -4.55 10.46 1.15
C PHE A 88 -5.79 10.77 0.31
N ILE A 89 -5.59 11.20 -0.95
CA ILE A 89 -6.68 11.50 -1.88
C ILE A 89 -7.45 10.24 -2.22
N ILE A 90 -6.77 9.14 -2.55
CA ILE A 90 -7.41 7.87 -2.91
C ILE A 90 -8.20 7.28 -1.76
N ASP A 91 -7.66 7.29 -0.54
CA ASP A 91 -8.39 6.82 0.65
C ASP A 91 -9.62 7.69 0.94
N GLY A 92 -9.51 9.01 0.72
CA GLY A 92 -10.66 9.92 0.73
C GLY A 92 -11.73 9.59 -0.33
N LEU A 93 -11.32 9.21 -1.53
CA LEU A 93 -12.23 8.79 -2.60
C LEU A 93 -12.89 7.44 -2.28
N ILE A 94 -12.13 6.48 -1.75
CA ILE A 94 -12.64 5.17 -1.30
C ILE A 94 -13.78 5.38 -0.30
N TYR A 95 -13.58 6.27 0.67
CA TYR A 95 -14.60 6.62 1.66
C TYR A 95 -15.83 7.29 1.02
N LYS A 96 -15.63 8.34 0.21
CA LYS A 96 -16.74 9.10 -0.39
C LYS A 96 -17.56 8.27 -1.37
N LEU A 97 -16.91 7.42 -2.17
CA LEU A 97 -17.56 6.55 -3.15
C LEU A 97 -18.12 5.27 -2.53
N LYS A 98 -17.88 5.03 -1.22
CA LYS A 98 -18.30 3.82 -0.50
C LYS A 98 -17.88 2.54 -1.23
N ILE A 99 -16.65 2.48 -1.73
CA ILE A 99 -16.12 1.33 -2.49
C ILE A 99 -16.19 0.03 -1.67
N PHE A 100 -16.08 0.15 -0.34
CA PHE A 100 -16.23 -0.96 0.61
C PHE A 100 -17.55 -0.91 1.40
N ASP A 101 -18.59 -0.30 0.83
CA ASP A 101 -19.88 -0.06 1.47
C ASP A 101 -19.70 0.68 2.81
N ASN A 102 -20.44 0.26 3.84
CA ASN A 102 -20.33 0.83 5.18
C ASN A 102 -19.30 0.12 6.08
N ARG A 103 -18.45 -0.76 5.52
CA ARG A 103 -17.56 -1.63 6.30
C ARG A 103 -16.39 -0.88 6.93
N LEU A 104 -15.83 0.09 6.21
CA LEU A 104 -14.75 0.93 6.72
C LEU A 104 -15.25 2.16 7.50
N ASN A 105 -16.56 2.41 7.55
CA ASN A 105 -17.09 3.61 8.22
C ASN A 105 -16.77 3.65 9.71
N SER A 106 -16.76 2.48 10.38
CA SER A 106 -16.38 2.41 11.80
C SER A 106 -14.93 2.81 11.99
N TYR A 107 -14.04 2.28 11.16
CA TYR A 107 -12.62 2.62 11.15
C TYR A 107 -12.40 4.11 10.90
N TYR A 108 -12.95 4.65 9.81
CA TYR A 108 -12.80 6.06 9.45
C TYR A 108 -13.35 7.02 10.51
N LYS A 109 -14.41 6.65 11.24
CA LYS A 109 -14.92 7.44 12.36
C LYS A 109 -13.97 7.47 13.55
N THR A 110 -13.24 6.39 13.79
CA THR A 110 -12.31 6.28 14.93
C THR A 110 -10.99 6.98 14.65
N VAL A 111 -10.40 6.75 13.47
CA VAL A 111 -9.01 7.14 13.19
C VAL A 111 -8.86 8.25 12.15
N GLY A 112 -9.96 8.67 11.54
CA GLY A 112 -9.99 9.66 10.47
C GLY A 112 -9.80 9.06 9.06
N VAL A 113 -10.23 9.80 8.05
CA VAL A 113 -10.11 9.45 6.63
C VAL A 113 -8.80 9.99 6.07
N GLY A 114 -8.14 9.24 5.18
CA GLY A 114 -7.00 9.70 4.40
C GLY A 114 -5.67 9.28 5.01
N PHE A 115 -5.41 9.69 6.25
CA PHE A 115 -4.07 9.57 6.86
C PHE A 115 -3.56 8.13 6.93
N TRP A 116 -4.37 7.21 7.45
CA TRP A 116 -3.94 5.83 7.64
C TRP A 116 -3.85 5.04 6.33
N GLY A 117 -4.74 5.31 5.37
CA GLY A 117 -4.62 4.77 4.02
C GLY A 117 -3.35 5.24 3.32
N ALA A 118 -3.02 6.54 3.45
CA ALA A 118 -1.77 7.10 2.93
C ALA A 118 -0.54 6.46 3.58
N MET A 119 -0.54 6.30 4.90
CA MET A 119 0.56 5.65 5.63
C MET A 119 0.73 4.18 5.23
N ALA A 120 -0.37 3.43 5.07
CA ALA A 120 -0.31 2.04 4.61
C ALA A 120 0.29 1.93 3.19
N PHE A 121 -0.06 2.87 2.32
CA PHE A 121 0.49 2.92 0.97
C PHE A 121 1.99 3.25 0.96
N VAL A 122 2.42 4.25 1.72
CA VAL A 122 3.84 4.60 1.88
C VAL A 122 4.62 3.44 2.50
N PHE A 123 4.06 2.77 3.51
CA PHE A 123 4.65 1.58 4.11
C PHE A 123 4.91 0.49 3.07
N SER A 124 3.91 0.19 2.22
CA SER A 124 4.05 -0.80 1.14
C SER A 124 5.19 -0.47 0.18
N ILE A 125 5.34 0.81 -0.20
CA ILE A 125 6.41 1.30 -1.08
C ILE A 125 7.78 1.10 -0.43
N ILE A 126 7.94 1.48 0.84
CA ILE A 126 9.23 1.39 1.55
C ILE A 126 9.66 -0.07 1.66
N ILE A 127 8.76 -0.95 2.11
CA ILE A 127 9.07 -2.39 2.22
C ILE A 127 9.40 -2.98 0.85
N SER A 128 8.61 -2.65 -0.18
CA SER A 128 8.85 -3.13 -1.55
C SER A 128 10.19 -2.65 -2.11
N TYR A 129 10.61 -1.42 -1.80
CA TYR A 129 11.92 -0.88 -2.20
C TYR A 129 13.07 -1.68 -1.58
N PHE A 130 12.99 -1.98 -0.27
CA PHE A 130 14.03 -2.76 0.40
C PHE A 130 14.08 -4.21 -0.10
N ILE A 131 12.93 -4.86 -0.29
CA ILE A 131 12.86 -6.21 -0.87
C ILE A 131 13.48 -6.21 -2.27
N GLN A 132 13.08 -5.25 -3.12
CA GLN A 132 13.63 -5.12 -4.46
C GLN A 132 15.15 -4.95 -4.45
N LYS A 133 15.69 -4.10 -3.58
CA LYS A 133 17.13 -3.87 -3.46
C LYS A 133 17.88 -5.12 -2.98
N GLN A 134 17.31 -5.88 -2.04
CA GLN A 134 17.88 -7.14 -1.60
C GLN A 134 17.91 -8.18 -2.73
N ILE A 135 16.81 -8.36 -3.45
CA ILE A 135 16.74 -9.27 -4.61
C ILE A 135 17.81 -8.91 -5.64
N TYR A 136 17.93 -7.63 -6.01
CA TYR A 136 18.97 -7.19 -6.96
C TYR A 136 20.39 -7.40 -6.44
N SER A 137 20.64 -7.18 -5.14
CA SER A 137 21.97 -7.41 -4.55
C SER A 137 22.39 -8.89 -4.57
N VAL A 138 21.44 -9.80 -4.35
CA VAL A 138 21.66 -11.26 -4.42
C VAL A 138 21.93 -11.71 -5.86
N CYS A 139 21.23 -11.11 -6.83
CA CYS A 139 21.41 -11.34 -8.25
C CYS A 139 22.78 -10.86 -8.77
N TYR A 140 23.33 -9.78 -8.23
CA TYR A 140 24.66 -9.29 -8.60
C TYR A 140 25.80 -10.17 -8.05
N GLY A 141 25.59 -10.80 -6.88
CA GLY A 141 26.54 -11.76 -6.29
C GLY A 141 26.54 -13.15 -6.95
N ARG A 142 25.53 -13.47 -7.78
CA ARG A 142 25.44 -14.70 -8.57
C ARG A 142 24.92 -14.37 -9.98
N ASN A 143 25.78 -13.88 -10.88
CA ASN A 143 25.54 -13.78 -12.34
C ASN A 143 24.06 -13.88 -12.79
N CYS A 144 23.21 -12.94 -12.41
CA CYS A 144 21.87 -12.85 -12.97
C CYS A 144 21.93 -11.92 -14.19
N ILE A 145 22.21 -12.53 -15.34
CA ILE A 145 21.91 -11.95 -16.63
C ILE A 145 20.40 -12.09 -16.84
N SER A 146 19.71 -10.98 -17.01
CA SER A 146 18.61 -10.93 -17.98
C SER A 146 18.43 -9.50 -18.46
N THR A 147 18.73 -9.36 -19.74
CA THR A 147 18.36 -8.29 -20.68
C THR A 147 16.98 -7.71 -20.48
#